data_AF-A0A510HH60-F1
#
_entry.id   AF-A0A510HH60-F1
#
_cell.length_a   1.000
_cell.length_b   1.000
_cell.length_c   1.000
_cell.angle_alpha   90.00
_cell.angle_beta   90.00
_cell.angle_gamma   90.00
#
_symmetry.space_group_name_H-M   'P 1'
#
loop_
_entity.id
_entity.type
_entity.pdbx_description
1 polymer ?
#
loop_
_entity_poly.entity_id
_entity_poly.type
_entity_poly.pdbx_seq_one_letter_code
_entity_poly.pdbx_strand_id
1 'polypeptide(L)'
;MRLPDFLVIGAMKCGTTALYYYLDQHPDVYMSPVKEPDFLAFEGEGEAPRNAITELSSYAALFREAGGARAVGEASHESLYRARAVENIRRHVPGARFIAVLRDPADRAYSHYLHLVRNGTEPLSSFEAALAAEQRGDLGEGFPFRGYIDRGFYFRQLFRYYEAFGEERIRVYLYEDLATRPLWVMRDAFAFIGVDPGFVPDVSLRRNVSGVPRSRLLDALLQRQSPLKNFLKTRLPSRVRRRVAERFDRLKSWNLTKPQPVHPETRRELVETYREDVVRLQELIRRDLSGWLRC
;
A
#
# COMPACT_ATOMS: atom_id res chain seq x y z
N MET A 1 -0.13 26.92 -6.60
CA MET A 1 -0.90 25.72 -6.19
C MET A 1 0.04 24.85 -5.37
N ARG A 2 -0.40 24.31 -4.23
CA ARG A 2 0.42 23.42 -3.40
C ARG A 2 0.28 21.98 -3.92
N LEU A 3 1.40 21.28 -4.03
CA LEU A 3 1.51 19.88 -4.45
C LEU A 3 2.33 19.14 -3.38
N PRO A 4 2.33 17.80 -3.37
CA PRO A 4 3.01 17.05 -2.33
C PRO A 4 4.54 17.18 -2.39
N ASP A 5 5.12 17.32 -1.22
CA ASP A 5 6.56 17.37 -0.93
C ASP A 5 7.15 15.97 -0.77
N PHE A 6 6.32 14.95 -0.48
CA PHE A 6 6.73 13.55 -0.42
C PHE A 6 5.63 12.58 -0.87
N LEU A 7 6.04 11.39 -1.32
CA LEU A 7 5.14 10.36 -1.83
C LEU A 7 5.44 9.02 -1.15
N VAL A 8 4.41 8.34 -0.65
CA VAL A 8 4.50 6.92 -0.27
C VAL A 8 4.18 6.09 -1.52
N ILE A 9 5.22 5.77 -2.30
CA ILE A 9 5.09 5.24 -3.66
C ILE A 9 4.73 3.75 -3.73
N GLY A 10 4.85 3.01 -2.62
CA GLY A 10 4.63 1.57 -2.63
C GLY A 10 5.29 0.84 -1.46
N ALA A 11 5.33 -0.48 -1.49
CA ALA A 11 4.70 -1.36 -2.47
C ALA A 11 3.30 -1.83 -2.00
N MET A 12 2.49 -2.28 -2.96
CA MET A 12 1.16 -2.82 -2.68
C MET A 12 1.26 -4.03 -1.73
N LYS A 13 0.40 -4.07 -0.70
CA LYS A 13 0.37 -5.12 0.35
C LYS A 13 1.58 -5.16 1.29
N CYS A 14 2.37 -4.08 1.33
CA CYS A 14 3.53 -3.96 2.23
C CYS A 14 3.29 -3.02 3.41
N GLY A 15 2.04 -2.72 3.77
CA GLY A 15 1.73 -1.91 4.96
C GLY A 15 1.69 -0.38 4.74
N THR A 16 1.69 0.09 3.49
CA THR A 16 1.59 1.52 3.13
C THR A 16 0.38 2.22 3.73
N THR A 17 -0.74 1.53 3.91
CA THR A 17 -1.92 2.07 4.60
C THR A 17 -1.68 2.32 6.09
N ALA A 18 -0.94 1.46 6.79
CA ALA A 18 -0.59 1.71 8.18
C ALA A 18 0.35 2.92 8.27
N LEU A 19 1.38 2.96 7.42
CA LEU A 19 2.31 4.09 7.32
C LEU A 19 1.58 5.41 7.04
N TYR A 20 0.67 5.44 6.06
CA TYR A 20 -0.16 6.62 5.74
C TYR A 20 -0.83 7.18 7.00
N TYR A 21 -1.46 6.33 7.81
CA TYR A 21 -2.17 6.78 9.01
C TYR A 21 -1.26 7.11 10.19
N TYR A 22 -0.03 6.61 10.22
CA TYR A 22 0.95 7.04 11.22
C TYR A 22 1.54 8.41 10.87
N LEU A 23 1.76 8.68 9.57
CA LEU A 23 2.21 9.99 9.08
C LEU A 23 1.14 11.07 9.31
N ASP A 24 -0.11 10.77 8.99
CA ASP A 24 -1.27 11.68 9.13
C ASP A 24 -1.57 12.11 10.58
N GLN A 25 -0.96 11.47 11.57
CA GLN A 25 -1.11 11.85 12.98
C GLN A 25 -0.20 13.04 13.38
N HIS A 26 0.86 13.30 12.61
CA HIS A 26 1.83 14.33 12.97
C HIS A 26 1.26 15.74 12.69
N PRO A 27 1.30 16.69 13.64
CA PRO A 27 0.65 18.00 13.50
C PRO A 27 1.16 18.85 12.32
N ASP A 28 2.44 18.71 11.97
CA ASP A 28 3.04 19.40 10.82
C ASP A 28 3.01 18.60 9.50
N VAL A 29 2.30 17.46 9.44
CA VAL A 29 2.13 16.67 8.23
C VAL A 29 0.68 16.79 7.75
N TYR A 30 0.52 16.97 6.44
CA TYR A 30 -0.79 16.87 5.78
C TYR A 30 -0.74 15.77 4.73
N MET A 31 -1.54 14.72 4.93
CA MET A 31 -1.71 13.68 3.92
C MET A 31 -2.92 14.00 3.03
N SER A 32 -2.83 13.65 1.74
CA SER A 32 -3.98 13.70 0.82
C SER A 32 -5.18 12.99 1.44
N PRO A 33 -6.35 13.64 1.59
CA PRO A 33 -7.53 13.04 2.22
C PRO A 33 -8.08 11.85 1.41
N VAL A 34 -7.77 11.80 0.12
CA VAL A 34 -7.98 10.63 -0.74
C VAL A 34 -6.69 9.82 -0.74
N LYS A 35 -6.73 8.63 -0.13
CA LYS A 35 -5.65 7.66 -0.26
C LYS A 35 -5.73 7.00 -1.65
N GLU A 36 -4.59 6.69 -2.25
CA GLU A 36 -4.48 6.13 -3.60
C GLU A 36 -5.17 7.02 -4.65
N PRO A 37 -4.83 8.33 -4.73
CA PRO A 37 -5.34 9.19 -5.81
C PRO A 37 -4.88 8.72 -7.19
N ASP A 38 -3.74 8.02 -7.25
CA ASP A 38 -3.11 7.37 -8.40
C ASP A 38 -2.82 8.27 -9.61
N PHE A 39 -2.92 9.59 -9.43
CA PHE A 39 -2.70 10.58 -10.47
C PHE A 39 -1.35 10.46 -11.14
N LEU A 40 -0.27 10.34 -10.35
CA LEU A 40 1.07 10.23 -10.90
C LEU A 40 1.23 8.95 -11.73
N ALA A 41 0.50 7.88 -11.40
CA ALA A 41 0.52 6.61 -12.12
C ALA A 41 -0.29 6.62 -13.43
N PHE A 42 -1.36 7.42 -13.51
CA PHE A 42 -2.34 7.34 -14.61
C PHE A 42 -2.53 8.63 -15.42
N GLU A 43 -1.88 9.74 -15.07
CA GLU A 43 -1.97 10.95 -15.89
C GLU A 43 -1.49 10.69 -17.33
N GLY A 44 -2.39 10.94 -18.28
CA GLY A 44 -2.19 10.76 -19.71
C GLY A 44 -2.22 9.30 -20.18
N GLU A 45 -2.65 8.36 -19.34
CA GLU A 45 -3.02 7.00 -19.76
C GLU A 45 -4.38 7.02 -20.46
N GLY A 46 -4.53 6.24 -21.54
CA GLY A 46 -5.80 6.08 -22.24
C GLY A 46 -6.84 5.27 -21.44
N GLU A 47 -6.36 4.41 -20.54
CA GLU A 47 -7.19 3.62 -19.63
C GLU A 47 -6.69 3.77 -18.19
N ALA A 48 -7.57 4.26 -17.31
CA ALA A 48 -7.30 4.40 -15.90
C ALA A 48 -8.41 3.72 -15.08
N PRO A 49 -8.10 3.19 -13.87
CA PRO A 49 -9.12 2.74 -12.95
C PRO A 49 -10.14 3.85 -12.69
N ARG A 50 -11.42 3.49 -12.57
CA ARG A 50 -12.53 4.45 -12.41
C ARG A 50 -12.33 5.47 -11.28
N ASN A 51 -11.59 5.11 -10.23
CA ASN A 51 -11.36 5.95 -9.06
C ASN A 51 -10.04 6.73 -9.10
N ALA A 52 -9.20 6.51 -10.13
CA ALA A 52 -7.96 7.26 -10.30
C ALA A 52 -8.28 8.70 -10.74
N ILE A 53 -7.52 9.65 -10.20
CA ILE A 53 -7.59 11.05 -10.62
C ILE A 53 -6.67 11.20 -11.83
N THR A 54 -7.16 11.65 -12.97
CA THR A 54 -6.33 11.83 -14.19
C THR A 54 -6.08 13.30 -14.53
N GLU A 55 -6.75 14.23 -13.83
CA GLU A 55 -6.69 15.67 -14.07
C GLU A 55 -5.85 16.39 -13.01
N LEU A 56 -4.87 17.18 -13.44
CA LEU A 56 -3.98 17.92 -12.53
C LEU A 56 -4.74 18.85 -11.58
N SER A 57 -5.79 19.51 -12.08
CA SER A 57 -6.60 20.43 -11.27
C SER A 57 -7.33 19.72 -10.12
N SER A 58 -7.79 18.48 -10.37
CA SER A 58 -8.42 17.61 -9.38
C SER A 58 -7.38 17.09 -8.38
N TYR A 59 -6.19 16.72 -8.86
CA TYR A 59 -5.09 16.30 -7.99
C TYR A 59 -4.62 17.44 -7.07
N ALA A 60 -4.40 18.63 -7.62
CA ALA A 60 -4.01 19.81 -6.84
C ALA A 60 -5.10 20.23 -5.82
N ALA A 61 -6.37 19.91 -6.08
CA ALA A 61 -7.46 20.20 -5.15
C ALA A 61 -7.34 19.43 -3.82
N LEU A 62 -6.70 18.26 -3.82
CA LEU A 62 -6.50 17.42 -2.62
C LEU A 62 -5.64 18.12 -1.56
N PHE A 63 -4.81 19.08 -1.96
CA PHE A 63 -3.82 19.74 -1.11
C PHE A 63 -4.20 21.18 -0.75
N ARG A 64 -5.43 21.63 -1.06
CA ARG A 64 -5.90 22.99 -0.75
C ARG A 64 -5.97 23.27 0.75
N GLU A 65 -6.28 22.25 1.56
CA GLU A 65 -6.42 22.37 3.01
C GLU A 65 -5.10 22.11 3.76
N ALA A 66 -3.98 21.94 3.05
CA ALA A 66 -2.67 21.70 3.66
C ALA A 66 -2.17 22.86 4.54
N GLY A 67 -2.70 24.08 4.35
CA GLY A 67 -2.41 25.23 5.19
C GLY A 67 -0.90 25.44 5.41
N GLY A 68 -0.51 25.57 6.67
CA GLY A 68 0.87 25.75 7.12
C GLY A 68 1.66 24.46 7.40
N ALA A 69 1.15 23.27 7.01
CA ALA A 69 1.87 22.02 7.22
C ALA A 69 3.29 22.10 6.63
N ARG A 70 4.29 21.52 7.29
CA ARG A 70 5.68 21.52 6.81
C ARG A 70 5.90 20.47 5.73
N ALA A 71 5.21 19.33 5.83
CA ALA A 71 5.33 18.25 4.86
C ALA A 71 3.94 17.85 4.35
N VAL A 72 3.74 17.95 3.03
CA VAL A 72 2.52 17.49 2.36
C VAL A 72 2.83 16.20 1.59
N GLY A 73 1.97 15.19 1.70
CA GLY A 73 2.21 13.95 0.98
C GLY A 73 0.97 13.21 0.52
N GLU A 74 1.18 12.22 -0.33
CA GLU A 74 0.16 11.28 -0.78
C GLU A 74 0.70 9.84 -0.79
N ALA A 75 -0.17 8.86 -1.01
CA ALA A 75 0.18 7.45 -0.89
C ALA A 75 -0.55 6.60 -1.93
N SER A 76 0.14 6.36 -3.05
CA SER A 76 -0.31 5.56 -4.19
C SER A 76 0.71 4.48 -4.51
N HIS A 77 0.34 3.22 -4.30
CA HIS A 77 1.27 2.11 -4.55
C HIS A 77 1.47 1.80 -6.04
N GLU A 78 0.56 2.28 -6.91
CA GLU A 78 0.70 2.17 -8.36
C GLU A 78 1.89 2.99 -8.87
N SER A 79 2.28 4.05 -8.16
CA SER A 79 3.40 4.91 -8.53
C SER A 79 4.70 4.12 -8.65
N LEU A 80 5.05 3.30 -7.65
CA LEU A 80 6.27 2.47 -7.71
C LEU A 80 6.24 1.48 -8.88
N TYR A 81 5.09 0.86 -9.11
CA TYR A 81 4.96 -0.22 -10.11
C TYR A 81 5.03 0.30 -11.54
N ARG A 82 4.33 1.40 -11.85
CA ARG A 82 4.19 1.92 -13.21
C ARG A 82 5.36 2.83 -13.58
N ALA A 83 6.07 2.47 -14.66
CA ALA A 83 7.22 3.25 -15.13
C ALA A 83 6.86 4.71 -15.46
N ARG A 84 5.67 4.95 -16.05
CA ARG A 84 5.16 6.29 -16.38
C ARG A 84 5.07 7.23 -15.18
N ALA A 85 4.91 6.69 -13.97
CA ALA A 85 4.88 7.51 -12.77
C ALA A 85 6.15 8.35 -12.60
N VAL A 86 7.31 7.83 -12.99
CA VAL A 86 8.58 8.57 -12.93
C VAL A 86 8.54 9.82 -13.81
N GLU A 87 7.96 9.74 -15.01
CA GLU A 87 7.83 10.87 -15.92
C GLU A 87 6.88 11.93 -15.36
N ASN A 88 5.72 11.51 -14.84
CA ASN A 88 4.73 12.41 -14.26
C ASN A 88 5.24 13.06 -12.97
N ILE A 89 6.00 12.33 -12.15
CA ILE A 89 6.67 12.88 -10.96
C ILE A 89 7.67 13.96 -11.36
N ARG A 90 8.52 13.70 -12.36
CA ARG A 90 9.46 14.70 -12.89
C ARG A 90 8.76 15.96 -13.40
N ARG A 91 7.58 15.81 -14.00
CA ARG A 91 6.79 16.93 -14.50
C ARG A 91 6.17 17.78 -13.39
N HIS A 92 5.55 17.13 -12.39
CA HIS A 92 4.68 17.84 -11.44
C HIS A 92 5.30 18.09 -10.07
N VAL A 93 6.11 17.15 -9.59
CA VAL A 93 6.70 17.19 -8.24
C VAL A 93 8.16 16.73 -8.26
N PRO A 94 9.04 17.33 -9.10
CA PRO A 94 10.41 16.86 -9.27
C PRO A 94 11.26 16.95 -8.01
N GLY A 95 10.85 17.75 -7.02
CA GLY A 95 11.52 17.90 -5.72
C GLY A 95 11.03 16.94 -4.63
N ALA A 96 10.05 16.07 -4.92
CA ALA A 96 9.45 15.21 -3.90
C ALA A 96 10.45 14.19 -3.35
N ARG A 97 10.27 13.85 -2.07
CA ARG A 97 10.91 12.69 -1.42
C ARG A 97 10.03 11.45 -1.57
N PHE A 98 10.61 10.26 -1.58
CA PHE A 98 9.92 9.00 -1.80
C PHE A 98 10.11 8.06 -0.63
N ILE A 99 9.01 7.50 -0.14
CA ILE A 99 9.02 6.43 0.85
C ILE A 99 8.46 5.16 0.22
N ALA A 100 9.20 4.07 0.30
CA ALA A 100 8.75 2.74 -0.07
C ALA A 100 8.80 1.81 1.15
N VAL A 101 7.79 0.94 1.29
CA VAL A 101 7.80 -0.18 2.22
C VAL A 101 7.74 -1.46 1.40
N LEU A 102 8.71 -2.36 1.60
CA LEU A 102 8.83 -3.62 0.89
C LEU A 102 8.56 -4.79 1.84
N ARG A 103 8.12 -5.92 1.30
CA ARG A 103 7.86 -7.16 2.03
C ARG A 103 8.43 -8.31 1.21
N ASP A 104 8.78 -9.44 1.83
CA ASP A 104 9.05 -10.69 1.11
C ASP A 104 8.07 -10.84 -0.08
N PRO A 105 8.58 -10.90 -1.32
CA PRO A 105 7.75 -10.80 -2.51
C PRO A 105 6.79 -11.99 -2.67
N ALA A 106 7.12 -13.18 -2.16
CA ALA A 106 6.21 -14.33 -2.14
C ALA A 106 5.04 -14.08 -1.17
N ASP A 107 5.37 -13.54 -0.01
CA ASP A 107 4.45 -13.19 1.06
C ASP A 107 3.52 -12.02 0.66
N ARG A 108 4.06 -11.05 -0.09
CA ARG A 108 3.31 -9.97 -0.73
C ARG A 108 2.35 -10.50 -1.78
N ALA A 109 2.81 -11.41 -2.66
CA ALA A 109 1.99 -12.03 -3.69
C ALA A 109 0.80 -12.77 -3.07
N TYR A 110 1.04 -13.58 -2.04
CA TYR A 110 -0.03 -14.27 -1.31
C TYR A 110 -0.97 -13.29 -0.62
N SER A 111 -0.45 -12.22 -0.01
CA SER A 111 -1.29 -11.18 0.58
C SER A 111 -2.14 -10.43 -0.45
N HIS A 112 -1.72 -10.36 -1.71
CA HIS A 112 -2.50 -9.81 -2.80
C HIS A 112 -3.63 -10.77 -3.20
N TYR A 113 -3.34 -12.05 -3.36
CA TYR A 113 -4.35 -13.09 -3.60
C TYR A 113 -5.45 -13.06 -2.53
N LEU A 114 -5.07 -13.10 -1.24
CA LEU A 114 -6.02 -13.04 -0.14
C LEU A 114 -6.86 -11.76 -0.13
N HIS A 115 -6.30 -10.65 -0.60
CA HIS A 115 -7.02 -9.40 -0.72
C HIS A 115 -8.13 -9.50 -1.78
N LEU A 116 -7.85 -10.09 -2.93
CA LEU A 116 -8.81 -10.28 -4.01
C LEU A 116 -9.87 -11.34 -3.63
N VAL A 117 -9.49 -12.41 -2.91
CA VAL A 117 -10.45 -13.37 -2.33
C VAL A 117 -11.40 -12.66 -1.35
N ARG A 118 -10.87 -11.82 -0.46
CA ARG A 118 -11.68 -11.06 0.50
C ARG A 118 -12.62 -10.05 -0.18
N ASN A 119 -12.17 -9.43 -1.26
CA ASN A 119 -13.01 -8.50 -2.03
C ASN A 119 -14.05 -9.22 -2.91
N GLY A 120 -14.04 -10.56 -2.94
CA GLY A 120 -14.94 -11.36 -3.76
C GLY A 120 -14.65 -11.24 -5.26
N THR A 121 -13.47 -10.75 -5.62
CA THR A 121 -13.07 -10.60 -7.02
C THR A 121 -12.34 -11.86 -7.48
N GLU A 122 -11.51 -12.50 -6.66
CA GLU A 122 -10.69 -13.65 -7.10
C GLU A 122 -11.56 -14.84 -7.55
N PRO A 123 -11.54 -15.24 -8.84
CA PRO A 123 -12.37 -16.33 -9.35
C PRO A 123 -11.80 -17.71 -9.03
N LEU A 124 -10.49 -17.84 -8.79
CA LEU A 124 -9.82 -19.13 -8.62
C LEU A 124 -9.80 -19.57 -7.16
N SER A 125 -9.96 -20.88 -6.96
CA SER A 125 -10.15 -21.49 -5.65
C SER A 125 -8.87 -21.61 -4.82
N SER A 126 -7.70 -21.50 -5.42
CA SER A 126 -6.41 -21.59 -4.74
C SER A 126 -5.39 -20.58 -5.26
N PHE A 127 -4.35 -20.34 -4.47
CA PHE A 127 -3.27 -19.41 -4.84
C PHE A 127 -2.42 -19.98 -5.98
N GLU A 128 -2.19 -21.29 -5.98
CA GLU A 128 -1.44 -22.02 -7.01
C GLU A 128 -2.15 -21.94 -8.36
N ALA A 129 -3.48 -22.10 -8.39
CA ALA A 129 -4.27 -21.94 -9.59
C ALA A 129 -4.17 -20.51 -10.14
N ALA A 130 -4.18 -19.50 -9.24
CA ALA A 130 -4.04 -18.09 -9.60
C ALA A 130 -2.67 -17.76 -10.17
N LEU A 131 -1.59 -18.26 -9.57
CA LEU A 131 -0.23 -18.09 -10.10
C LEU A 131 -0.08 -18.74 -11.47
N ALA A 132 -0.57 -19.98 -11.62
CA ALA A 132 -0.48 -20.71 -12.89
C ALA A 132 -1.28 -20.00 -14.00
N ALA A 133 -2.45 -19.43 -13.67
CA ALA A 133 -3.24 -18.65 -14.63
C ALA A 133 -2.54 -17.35 -15.05
N GLU A 134 -1.87 -16.65 -14.13
CA GLU A 134 -1.06 -15.47 -14.46
C GLU A 134 0.10 -15.83 -15.41
N GLN A 135 0.81 -16.92 -15.14
CA GLN A 135 1.95 -17.37 -15.94
C GLN A 135 1.55 -17.80 -17.36
N ARG A 136 0.39 -18.44 -17.53
CA ARG A 136 -0.12 -18.84 -18.86
C ARG A 136 -0.61 -17.65 -19.69
N GLY A 137 -0.80 -16.48 -19.08
CA GLY A 137 -1.38 -15.32 -19.76
C GLY A 137 -2.90 -15.44 -19.98
N ASP A 138 -3.55 -16.39 -19.31
CA ASP A 138 -5.01 -16.65 -19.44
C ASP A 138 -5.87 -15.48 -18.93
N LEU A 139 -5.24 -14.56 -18.19
CA LEU A 139 -5.89 -13.37 -17.67
C LEU A 139 -5.81 -12.29 -18.74
N GLY A 140 -6.92 -11.98 -19.43
CA GLY A 140 -6.96 -10.96 -20.50
C GLY A 140 -6.45 -9.57 -20.09
N GLU A 141 -6.23 -8.68 -21.07
CA GLU A 141 -5.93 -7.27 -20.78
C GLU A 141 -7.13 -6.64 -20.04
N GLY A 142 -6.87 -5.96 -18.92
CA GLY A 142 -7.90 -5.38 -18.05
C GLY A 142 -8.44 -6.31 -16.93
N PHE A 143 -7.96 -7.55 -16.81
CA PHE A 143 -8.37 -8.43 -15.71
C PHE A 143 -7.78 -7.93 -14.37
N PRO A 144 -8.58 -7.68 -13.32
CA PRO A 144 -8.13 -7.08 -12.04
C PRO A 144 -7.21 -7.99 -11.19
N PHE A 145 -6.74 -9.11 -11.75
CA PHE A 145 -5.98 -10.18 -11.10
C PHE A 145 -4.52 -10.29 -11.59
N ARG A 146 -4.08 -9.42 -12.51
CA ARG A 146 -2.67 -9.41 -12.95
C ARG A 146 -1.75 -8.82 -11.86
N GLY A 147 -0.56 -9.40 -11.71
CA GLY A 147 0.50 -8.87 -10.86
C GLY A 147 0.68 -9.55 -9.50
N TYR A 148 0.33 -10.83 -9.35
CA TYR A 148 0.84 -11.59 -8.20
C TYR A 148 2.34 -11.77 -8.31
N ILE A 149 2.85 -11.98 -9.52
CA ILE A 149 4.29 -12.16 -9.73
C ILE A 149 4.97 -10.83 -10.04
N ASP A 150 4.56 -10.15 -11.11
CA ASP A 150 5.32 -9.01 -11.66
C ASP A 150 5.54 -7.85 -10.66
N ARG A 151 4.58 -7.62 -9.77
CA ARG A 151 4.68 -6.56 -8.73
C ARG A 151 5.70 -6.86 -7.64
N GLY A 152 6.21 -8.09 -7.55
CA GLY A 152 7.24 -8.51 -6.60
C GLY A 152 8.67 -8.23 -7.04
N PHE A 153 8.91 -7.85 -8.30
CA PHE A 153 10.24 -7.46 -8.81
C PHE A 153 10.58 -6.02 -8.40
N TYR A 154 10.95 -5.82 -7.14
CA TYR A 154 11.17 -4.49 -6.58
C TYR A 154 12.45 -3.83 -7.06
N PHE A 155 13.52 -4.58 -7.36
CA PHE A 155 14.74 -3.96 -7.92
C PHE A 155 14.41 -3.28 -9.25
N ARG A 156 13.73 -3.97 -10.16
CA ARG A 156 13.26 -3.39 -11.44
C ARG A 156 12.45 -2.10 -11.25
N GLN A 157 11.66 -2.02 -10.19
CA GLN A 157 10.81 -0.87 -9.90
C GLN A 157 11.59 0.29 -9.27
N LEU A 158 12.32 0.03 -8.18
CA LEU A 158 13.07 1.03 -7.45
C LEU A 158 14.26 1.58 -8.23
N PHE A 159 14.93 0.76 -9.04
CA PHE A 159 16.08 1.20 -9.82
C PHE A 159 15.75 2.45 -10.67
N ARG A 160 14.55 2.48 -11.30
CA ARG A 160 14.08 3.65 -12.06
C ARG A 160 13.97 4.92 -11.23
N TYR A 161 13.59 4.79 -9.96
CA TYR A 161 13.52 5.92 -9.03
C TYR A 161 14.92 6.38 -8.61
N TYR A 162 15.81 5.45 -8.29
CA TYR A 162 17.20 5.77 -7.94
C TYR A 162 17.92 6.47 -9.08
N GLU A 163 17.80 5.95 -10.31
CA GLU A 163 18.35 6.61 -11.51
C GLU A 163 17.74 7.98 -11.75
N ALA A 164 16.43 8.14 -11.47
CA ALA A 164 15.73 9.35 -11.84
C ALA A 164 15.89 10.51 -10.84
N PHE A 165 16.04 10.20 -9.55
CA PHE A 165 15.91 11.19 -8.47
C PHE A 165 17.04 11.18 -7.45
N GLY A 166 17.96 10.21 -7.51
CA GLY A 166 19.04 10.07 -6.54
C GLY A 166 18.66 9.31 -5.27
N GLU A 167 19.65 8.72 -4.60
CA GLU A 167 19.46 7.90 -3.40
C GLU A 167 18.98 8.74 -2.20
N GLU A 168 19.35 10.02 -2.12
CA GLU A 168 19.07 10.90 -0.99
C GLU A 168 17.58 11.23 -0.85
N ARG A 169 16.82 11.06 -1.93
CA ARG A 169 15.37 11.30 -1.97
C ARG A 169 14.56 10.05 -1.78
N ILE A 170 15.18 8.89 -1.55
CA ILE A 170 14.46 7.61 -1.47
C ILE A 170 14.74 6.96 -0.13
N ARG A 171 13.67 6.66 0.60
CA ARG A 171 13.74 5.91 1.86
C ARG A 171 12.97 4.60 1.72
N VAL A 172 13.67 3.50 1.97
CA VAL A 172 13.11 2.15 1.88
C VAL A 172 13.04 1.53 3.27
N TYR A 173 11.85 1.06 3.64
CA TYR A 173 11.61 0.28 4.86
C TYR A 173 11.21 -1.14 4.52
N LEU A 174 11.44 -2.06 5.46
CA LEU A 174 10.90 -3.40 5.38
C LEU A 174 9.59 -3.48 6.19
N TYR A 175 8.63 -4.24 5.71
CA TYR A 175 7.35 -4.49 6.36
C TYR A 175 7.55 -5.10 7.75
N GLU A 176 8.56 -5.94 7.89
CA GLU A 176 8.99 -6.57 9.13
C GLU A 176 9.41 -5.52 10.18
N ASP A 177 10.07 -4.44 9.77
CA ASP A 177 10.39 -3.32 10.67
C ASP A 177 9.13 -2.57 11.08
N LEU A 178 8.24 -2.28 10.13
CA LEU A 178 6.99 -1.61 10.42
C LEU A 178 6.10 -2.45 11.37
N ALA A 179 6.20 -3.78 11.29
CA ALA A 179 5.45 -4.69 12.16
C ALA A 179 6.07 -4.85 13.56
N THR A 180 7.40 -4.88 13.67
CA THR A 180 8.13 -5.20 14.92
C THR A 180 8.64 -3.97 15.65
N ARG A 181 8.99 -2.91 14.92
CA ARG A 181 9.62 -1.68 15.42
C ARG A 181 8.98 -0.43 14.77
N PRO A 182 7.64 -0.26 14.79
CA PRO A 182 6.97 0.84 14.08
C PRO A 182 7.44 2.23 14.54
N LEU A 183 7.70 2.44 15.83
CA LEU A 183 8.16 3.75 16.33
C LEU A 183 9.53 4.14 15.79
N TRP A 184 10.42 3.17 15.55
CA TRP A 184 11.71 3.42 14.92
C TRP A 184 11.53 3.85 13.46
N VAL A 185 10.68 3.15 12.71
CA VAL A 185 10.34 3.51 11.32
C VAL A 185 9.73 4.91 11.26
N MET A 186 8.82 5.24 12.18
CA MET A 186 8.15 6.54 12.18
C MET A 186 9.09 7.70 12.53
N ARG A 187 9.95 7.53 13.54
CA ARG A 187 10.98 8.52 13.87
C ARG A 187 11.87 8.84 12.66
N ASP A 188 12.31 7.80 11.94
CA ASP A 188 13.14 7.95 10.75
C ASP A 188 12.36 8.59 9.58
N ALA A 189 11.11 8.20 9.37
CA ALA A 189 10.25 8.77 8.34
C ALA A 189 9.97 10.26 8.57
N PHE A 190 9.72 10.67 9.81
CA PHE A 190 9.54 12.08 10.18
C PHE A 190 10.80 12.90 9.93
N ALA A 191 11.97 12.41 10.34
CA ALA A 191 13.24 13.06 10.04
C ALA A 191 13.45 13.21 8.52
N PHE A 192 13.15 12.15 7.77
CA PHE A 192 13.32 12.12 6.33
C PHE A 192 12.42 13.13 5.60
N ILE A 193 11.16 13.28 6.00
CA ILE A 193 10.24 14.27 5.40
C ILE A 193 10.44 15.69 5.95
N GLY A 194 11.30 15.87 6.96
CA GLY A 194 11.68 17.18 7.51
C GLY A 194 10.72 17.74 8.56
N VAL A 195 10.07 16.87 9.34
CA VAL A 195 9.24 17.26 10.50
C VAL A 195 9.85 16.75 11.80
N ASP A 196 9.24 17.07 12.95
CA ASP A 196 9.79 16.71 14.27
C ASP A 196 9.85 15.18 14.46
N PRO A 197 11.06 14.57 14.53
CA PRO A 197 11.19 13.14 14.73
C PRO A 197 10.85 12.70 16.16
N GLY A 198 10.66 13.64 17.09
CA GLY A 198 10.24 13.39 18.47
C GLY A 198 8.75 13.07 18.62
N PHE A 199 7.92 13.34 17.60
CA PHE A 199 6.50 13.01 17.64
C PHE A 199 6.27 11.48 17.68
N VAL A 200 5.39 11.04 18.58
CA VAL A 200 5.09 9.61 18.78
C VAL A 200 3.65 9.34 18.33
N PRO A 201 3.43 8.68 17.17
CA PRO A 201 2.09 8.33 16.71
C PRO A 201 1.53 7.14 17.50
N ASP A 202 0.21 7.05 17.56
CA ASP A 202 -0.48 5.87 18.05
C ASP A 202 -0.38 4.74 17.01
N VAL A 203 0.43 3.74 17.35
CA VAL A 203 0.68 2.53 16.55
C VAL A 203 -0.11 1.33 17.02
N SER A 204 -0.96 1.48 18.05
CA SER A 204 -1.77 0.40 18.61
C SER A 204 -2.84 -0.09 17.62
N LEU A 205 -3.34 0.81 16.78
CA LEU A 205 -4.26 0.52 15.68
C LEU A 205 -3.51 -0.13 14.52
N ARG A 206 -3.26 -1.44 14.61
CA ARG A 206 -2.78 -2.24 13.48
C ARG A 206 -3.87 -2.37 12.42
N ARG A 207 -3.97 -1.39 11.53
CA ARG A 207 -4.80 -1.46 10.32
C ARG A 207 -4.16 -2.47 9.35
N ASN A 208 -4.98 -3.29 8.70
CA ASN A 208 -4.60 -4.34 7.73
C ASN A 208 -4.13 -5.69 8.31
N VAL A 209 -4.82 -6.22 9.31
CA VAL A 209 -4.71 -7.66 9.60
C VAL A 209 -5.27 -8.43 8.39
N SER A 210 -4.40 -9.11 7.66
CA SER A 210 -4.80 -10.01 6.56
C SER A 210 -5.66 -11.16 7.10
N GLY A 211 -6.67 -11.55 6.33
CA GLY A 211 -7.56 -12.66 6.67
C GLY A 211 -8.62 -12.88 5.59
N VAL A 212 -9.15 -14.10 5.54
CA VAL A 212 -10.24 -14.48 4.62
C VAL A 212 -11.55 -14.49 5.40
N PRO A 213 -12.64 -13.92 4.88
CA PRO A 213 -13.93 -13.94 5.58
C PRO A 213 -14.44 -15.38 5.71
N ARG A 214 -14.76 -15.80 6.94
CA ARG A 214 -15.39 -17.09 7.28
C ARG A 214 -16.71 -17.25 6.54
N SER A 215 -17.49 -16.17 6.47
CA SER A 215 -18.72 -16.10 5.68
C SER A 215 -18.66 -14.93 4.69
N ARG A 216 -18.73 -15.25 3.40
CA ARG A 216 -18.79 -14.26 2.30
C ARG A 216 -20.08 -13.43 2.34
N LEU A 217 -21.20 -14.04 2.73
CA LEU A 217 -22.49 -13.34 2.88
C LEU A 217 -22.46 -12.32 4.03
N LEU A 218 -21.88 -12.71 5.16
CA LEU A 218 -21.70 -11.81 6.30
C LEU A 218 -20.75 -10.67 5.95
N ASP A 219 -19.67 -10.96 5.24
CA ASP A 219 -18.73 -9.93 4.81
C ASP A 219 -19.38 -8.95 3.83
N ALA A 220 -20.15 -9.43 2.85
CA ALA A 220 -20.91 -8.58 1.93
C ALA A 220 -21.90 -7.67 2.68
N LEU A 221 -22.60 -8.19 3.70
CA LEU A 221 -23.50 -7.39 4.55
C LEU A 221 -22.75 -6.34 5.39
N LEU A 222 -21.58 -6.70 5.93
CA LEU A 222 -20.72 -5.79 6.67
C LEU A 222 -20.09 -4.72 5.76
N GLN A 223 -19.71 -5.05 4.54
CA GLN A 223 -19.12 -4.08 3.61
C GLN A 223 -20.16 -3.18 2.95
N ARG A 224 -21.41 -3.63 2.81
CA ARG A 224 -22.51 -2.84 2.24
C ARG A 224 -22.69 -1.54 3.01
N GLN A 225 -22.48 -0.42 2.33
CA GLN A 225 -22.86 0.89 2.84
C GLN A 225 -24.39 0.94 2.89
N SER A 226 -24.95 1.32 4.04
CA SER A 226 -26.39 1.48 4.19
C SER A 226 -26.71 2.88 4.70
N PRO A 227 -27.87 3.45 4.32
CA PRO A 227 -28.36 4.72 4.88
C PRO A 227 -28.38 4.68 6.41
N LEU A 228 -28.66 3.51 7.00
CA LEU A 228 -28.67 3.29 8.45
C LEU A 228 -27.27 3.43 9.07
N LYS A 229 -26.20 2.93 8.42
CA LYS A 229 -24.81 3.13 8.89
C LYS A 229 -24.40 4.61 8.88
N ASN A 230 -24.82 5.34 7.84
CA ASN A 230 -24.55 6.77 7.75
C ASN A 230 -25.35 7.56 8.79
N PHE A 231 -26.62 7.21 8.99
CA PHE A 231 -27.49 7.76 10.04
C PHE A 231 -26.94 7.54 11.46
N LEU A 232 -26.43 6.33 11.75
CA LEU A 232 -25.80 6.00 13.04
C LEU A 232 -24.49 6.79 13.27
N LYS A 233 -23.72 7.08 12.21
CA LYS A 233 -22.50 7.88 12.32
C LYS A 233 -22.77 9.36 12.67
N THR A 234 -23.85 9.95 12.14
CA THR A 234 -24.15 11.38 12.33
C THR A 234 -24.93 11.69 13.61
N ARG A 235 -25.79 10.80 14.11
CA ARG A 235 -26.71 11.10 15.23
C ARG A 235 -26.31 10.52 16.60
N LEU A 236 -25.33 9.62 16.67
CA LEU A 236 -24.92 9.03 17.95
C LEU A 236 -23.92 9.91 18.72
N PRO A 237 -24.05 10.04 20.06
CA PRO A 237 -23.04 10.63 20.92
C PRO A 237 -21.68 9.95 20.76
N SER A 238 -20.59 10.70 20.92
CA SER A 238 -19.20 10.25 20.67
C SER A 238 -18.84 8.94 21.38
N ARG A 239 -19.31 8.75 22.63
CA ARG A 239 -19.09 7.52 23.42
C ARG A 239 -19.81 6.29 22.86
N VAL A 240 -21.04 6.47 22.33
CA VAL A 240 -21.83 5.37 21.76
C VAL A 240 -21.31 5.02 20.36
N ARG A 241 -20.97 6.05 19.56
CA ARG A 241 -20.35 5.88 18.25
C ARG A 241 -19.07 5.06 18.34
N ARG A 242 -18.22 5.33 19.33
CA ARG A 242 -16.99 4.57 19.60
C ARG A 242 -17.28 3.10 19.90
N ARG A 243 -18.21 2.78 20.81
CA ARG A 243 -18.60 1.39 21.11
C ARG A 243 -19.18 0.65 19.90
N VAL A 244 -19.99 1.33 19.08
CA VAL A 244 -20.57 0.74 17.87
C VAL A 244 -19.49 0.45 16.84
N ALA A 245 -18.56 1.40 16.61
CA ALA A 245 -17.40 1.18 15.75
C ALA A 245 -16.53 0.01 16.26
N GLU A 246 -16.22 -0.04 17.56
CA GLU A 246 -15.46 -1.15 18.16
C GLU A 246 -16.18 -2.50 18.05
N ARG A 247 -17.51 -2.55 18.19
CA ARG A 247 -18.29 -3.79 17.95
C ARG A 247 -18.26 -4.18 16.49
N PHE A 248 -18.36 -3.22 15.59
CA PHE A 248 -18.32 -3.44 14.16
C PHE A 248 -16.94 -3.96 13.72
N ASP A 249 -15.86 -3.37 14.22
CA ASP A 249 -14.48 -3.82 13.99
C ASP A 249 -14.23 -5.20 14.62
N ARG A 250 -14.82 -5.50 15.78
CA ARG A 250 -14.81 -6.86 16.38
C ARG A 250 -15.54 -7.90 15.54
N LEU A 251 -16.71 -7.57 15.01
CA LEU A 251 -17.46 -8.47 14.10
C LEU A 251 -16.70 -8.71 12.81
N LYS A 252 -16.12 -7.65 12.24
CA LYS A 252 -15.29 -7.73 11.05
C LYS A 252 -14.05 -8.60 11.29
N SER A 253 -13.35 -8.41 12.41
CA SER A 253 -12.18 -9.22 12.77
C SER A 253 -12.53 -10.66 13.14
N TRP A 254 -13.67 -10.92 13.79
CA TRP A 254 -14.15 -12.28 14.05
C TRP A 254 -14.48 -13.04 12.76
N ASN A 255 -15.01 -12.34 11.76
CA ASN A 255 -15.24 -12.93 10.44
C ASN A 255 -13.92 -13.21 9.71
N LEU A 256 -12.76 -12.72 10.14
CA LEU A 256 -11.49 -13.03 9.49
C LEU A 256 -10.87 -14.30 10.08
N THR A 257 -10.67 -15.29 9.23
CA THR A 257 -9.85 -16.48 9.52
C THR A 257 -8.39 -16.19 9.20
N LYS A 258 -7.47 -16.70 10.02
CA LYS A 258 -6.05 -16.71 9.64
C LYS A 258 -5.92 -17.52 8.35
N PRO A 259 -5.30 -16.95 7.30
CA PRO A 259 -5.08 -17.67 6.07
C PRO A 259 -4.17 -18.88 6.33
N GLN A 260 -4.33 -19.93 5.54
CA GLN A 260 -3.36 -21.02 5.53
C GLN A 260 -2.00 -20.48 5.05
N PRO A 261 -0.86 -21.03 5.51
CA PRO A 261 0.43 -20.67 4.94
C PRO A 261 0.49 -21.08 3.46
N VAL A 262 1.32 -20.39 2.68
CA VAL A 262 1.62 -20.76 1.29
C VAL A 262 2.22 -22.17 1.27
N HIS A 263 1.85 -22.99 0.28
CA HIS A 263 2.42 -24.33 0.14
C HIS A 263 3.95 -24.25 0.02
N PRO A 264 4.74 -25.12 0.70
CA PRO A 264 6.20 -25.05 0.67
C PRO A 264 6.83 -25.16 -0.73
N GLU A 265 6.21 -25.91 -1.66
CA GLU A 265 6.66 -25.95 -3.06
C GLU A 265 6.40 -24.62 -3.78
N THR A 266 5.19 -24.07 -3.68
CA THR A 266 4.84 -22.77 -4.27
C THR A 266 5.73 -21.66 -3.72
N ARG A 267 6.06 -21.71 -2.43
CA ARG A 267 7.01 -20.76 -1.83
C ARG A 267 8.40 -20.91 -2.43
N ARG A 268 8.90 -22.14 -2.59
CA ARG A 268 10.19 -22.41 -3.27
C ARG A 268 10.22 -21.85 -4.69
N GLU A 269 9.17 -22.06 -5.48
CA GLU A 269 9.06 -21.56 -6.85
C GLU A 269 9.08 -20.02 -6.91
N LEU A 270 8.33 -19.36 -6.02
CA LEU A 270 8.33 -17.89 -5.94
C LEU A 270 9.68 -17.35 -5.50
N VAL A 271 10.32 -17.95 -4.50
CA VAL A 271 11.67 -17.55 -4.05
C VAL A 271 12.66 -17.66 -5.20
N GLU A 272 12.62 -18.74 -5.98
CA GLU A 272 13.50 -18.90 -7.14
C GLU A 272 13.20 -17.86 -8.22
N THR A 273 11.91 -17.60 -8.50
CA THR A 273 11.47 -16.58 -9.46
C THR A 273 12.02 -15.19 -9.12
N TYR A 274 12.07 -14.82 -7.84
CA TYR A 274 12.53 -13.49 -7.40
C TYR A 274 14.02 -13.44 -7.06
N ARG A 275 14.74 -14.56 -7.06
CA ARG A 275 16.10 -14.66 -6.48
C ARG A 275 17.04 -13.58 -6.99
N GLU A 276 17.16 -13.43 -8.31
CA GLU A 276 18.06 -12.45 -8.93
C GLU A 276 17.66 -10.99 -8.63
N ASP A 277 16.36 -10.70 -8.58
CA ASP A 277 15.85 -9.36 -8.24
C ASP A 277 16.10 -9.03 -6.77
N VAL A 278 15.90 -9.98 -5.85
CA VAL A 278 16.16 -9.79 -4.42
C VAL A 278 17.65 -9.57 -4.13
N VAL A 279 18.54 -10.30 -4.81
CA VAL A 279 20.00 -10.11 -4.66
C VAL A 279 20.40 -8.71 -5.10
N ARG A 280 19.96 -8.26 -6.28
CA ARG A 280 20.23 -6.90 -6.76
C ARG A 280 19.58 -5.81 -5.91
N LEU A 281 18.37 -6.07 -5.40
CA LEU A 281 17.67 -5.18 -4.49
C LEU A 281 18.46 -4.97 -3.20
N GLN A 282 18.97 -6.05 -2.59
CA GLN A 282 19.78 -6.01 -1.37
C GLN A 282 20.99 -5.07 -1.52
N GLU A 283 21.67 -5.12 -2.67
CA GLU A 283 22.77 -4.22 -3.00
C GLU A 283 22.27 -2.77 -3.16
N LEU A 284 21.20 -2.57 -3.94
CA LEU A 284 20.64 -1.24 -4.21
C LEU A 284 20.22 -0.50 -2.94
N ILE A 285 19.54 -1.18 -2.02
CA ILE A 285 19.04 -0.57 -0.77
C ILE A 285 20.01 -0.73 0.41
N ARG A 286 21.18 -1.35 0.18
CA ARG A 286 22.22 -1.64 1.18
C ARG A 286 21.67 -2.30 2.44
N ARG A 287 20.85 -3.34 2.26
CA ARG A 287 20.16 -4.01 3.36
C ARG A 287 20.09 -5.51 3.16
N ASP A 288 20.37 -6.27 4.21
CA ASP A 288 20.25 -7.73 4.19
C ASP A 288 18.80 -8.18 3.95
N LEU A 289 18.61 -8.90 2.84
CA LEU A 289 17.36 -9.54 2.42
C LEU A 289 17.50 -11.05 2.32
N SER A 290 18.59 -11.64 2.84
CA SER A 290 18.83 -13.08 2.81
C SER A 290 17.69 -13.90 3.43
N GLY A 291 16.92 -13.31 4.35
CA GLY A 291 15.72 -13.91 4.93
C GLY A 291 14.63 -14.21 3.89
N TRP A 292 14.51 -13.41 2.83
CA TRP A 292 13.53 -13.61 1.74
C TRP A 292 13.95 -14.70 0.75
N LEU A 293 15.21 -15.14 0.80
CA LEU A 293 15.76 -16.20 -0.06
C LEU A 293 15.72 -17.59 0.59
N ARG A 294 15.25 -17.70 1.83
CA ARG A 294 15.08 -18.97 2.53
C ARG A 294 13.74 -19.57 2.11
N CYS A 295 13.66 -20.91 2.06
CA CYS A 295 12.46 -21.66 1.69
C CYS A 295 11.81 -22.31 2.90
#